data_AF-A0A8S1XWS9-F1
#
_entry.id   AF-A0A8S1XWS9-F1
#
_cell.length_a   1.000
_cell.length_b   1.000
_cell.length_c   1.000
_cell.angle_alpha   90.00
_cell.angle_beta   90.00
_cell.angle_gamma   90.00
#
_symmetry.space_group_name_H-M   'P 1'
#
loop_
_entity.id
_entity.type
_entity.pdbx_description
1 polymer ?
#
loop_
_entity_poly.entity_id
_entity_poly.type
_entity_poly.pdbx_seq_one_letter_code
_entity_poly.pdbx_strand_id
1 'polypeptide(L)'
;MRVSFINKLKLNISLLLELGLLADHLYLSTQIRGKASKTNQLPKFYPNLIDQTFAIKNIYFTILLIYGQIHKRQKSIKKFIIFQISILQYTYDLYIYHYNSTFHHIQDIYYRKAKEDQFRARSAYKLLQIDDSFQIFRQVERAIDLCAAPGSWSQVLVKKLTEKNYLPSESCRIVSVDLQEMAPLDHVTQIQGDITKKTTVDEILKKFNYQRADIIVCDGAPDVTGFHDIDYYIQSQLIVAALNICLMTLRDNGIFVAKIFKGSDIKLLYSQFKLFFNQVYFMKPKSSRASSVEYFIICLQYTPKVQTQNFHLYTFLKEIEEAEKQKQEEIIDKETEKEQSKYYKFITCGDLSGFDEN
;
A
#
# COMPACT_ATOMS: atom_id res chain seq x y z
N MET A 1 0.65 -33.07 52.17
CA MET A 1 0.95 -33.17 50.72
C MET A 1 -0.24 -33.51 49.83
N ARG A 2 -1.14 -34.47 50.16
CA ARG A 2 -2.28 -34.82 49.28
C ARG A 2 -3.34 -33.72 49.14
N VAL A 3 -3.63 -32.96 50.20
CA VAL A 3 -4.64 -31.88 50.18
C VAL A 3 -4.19 -30.66 49.37
N SER A 4 -2.90 -30.28 49.43
CA SER A 4 -2.40 -29.11 48.66
C SER A 4 -2.26 -29.38 47.16
N PHE A 5 -2.00 -30.64 46.76
CA PHE A 5 -1.97 -31.03 45.35
C PHE A 5 -3.39 -31.05 44.75
N ILE A 6 -4.37 -31.59 45.48
CA ILE A 6 -5.77 -31.59 45.06
C ILE A 6 -6.33 -30.16 45.00
N ASN A 7 -5.95 -29.29 45.94
CA ASN A 7 -6.36 -27.88 45.91
C ASN A 7 -5.71 -27.11 44.75
N LYS A 8 -4.43 -27.35 44.44
CA LYS A 8 -3.80 -26.78 43.22
C LYS A 8 -4.43 -27.30 41.93
N LEU A 9 -4.81 -28.58 41.88
CA LEU A 9 -5.50 -29.15 40.72
C LEU A 9 -6.91 -28.58 40.56
N LYS A 10 -7.66 -28.42 41.66
CA LYS A 10 -8.99 -27.76 41.66
C LYS A 10 -8.89 -26.30 41.25
N LEU A 11 -7.88 -25.56 41.73
CA LEU A 11 -7.65 -24.17 41.35
C LEU A 11 -7.36 -24.04 39.84
N ASN A 12 -6.53 -24.93 39.29
CA ASN A 12 -6.19 -24.94 37.86
C ASN A 12 -7.37 -25.39 36.97
N ILE A 13 -8.21 -26.32 37.44
CA ILE A 13 -9.42 -26.74 36.72
C ILE A 13 -10.49 -25.63 36.78
N SER A 14 -10.60 -24.91 37.90
CA SER A 14 -11.46 -23.73 38.02
C SER A 14 -11.01 -22.62 37.07
N LEU A 15 -9.71 -22.38 36.96
CA LEU A 15 -9.14 -21.42 36.01
C LEU A 15 -9.38 -21.84 34.56
N LEU A 16 -9.25 -23.14 34.24
CA LEU A 16 -9.56 -23.69 32.92
C LEU A 16 -11.05 -23.62 32.58
N LEU A 17 -11.94 -23.79 33.54
CA LEU A 17 -13.39 -23.62 33.38
C LEU A 17 -13.76 -22.14 33.21
N GLU A 18 -13.14 -21.22 33.94
CA GLU A 18 -13.32 -19.77 33.76
C GLU A 18 -12.80 -19.30 32.40
N LEU A 19 -11.65 -19.84 31.95
CA LEU A 19 -11.10 -19.56 30.62
C LEU A 19 -11.93 -20.19 29.49
N GLY A 20 -12.50 -21.38 29.71
CA GLY A 20 -13.45 -22.02 28.80
C GLY A 20 -14.77 -21.24 28.70
N LEU A 21 -15.29 -20.76 29.83
CA LEU A 21 -16.44 -19.85 29.87
C LEU A 21 -16.13 -18.52 29.18
N LEU A 22 -14.90 -18.00 29.28
CA LEU A 22 -14.46 -16.82 28.56
C LEU A 22 -14.42 -17.05 27.04
N ALA A 23 -13.97 -18.23 26.61
CA ALA A 23 -13.95 -18.65 25.20
C ALA A 23 -15.37 -18.86 24.65
N ASP A 24 -16.27 -19.45 25.43
CA ASP A 24 -17.70 -19.55 25.10
C ASP A 24 -18.38 -18.17 25.05
N HIS A 25 -18.00 -17.25 25.94
CA HIS A 25 -18.48 -15.86 25.91
C HIS A 25 -17.97 -15.10 24.68
N LEU A 26 -16.72 -15.36 24.25
CA LEU A 26 -16.14 -14.84 23.03
C LEU A 26 -16.82 -15.43 21.78
N TYR A 27 -17.14 -16.73 21.79
CA TYR A 27 -17.89 -17.42 20.72
C TYR A 27 -19.36 -16.96 20.62
N LEU A 28 -20.03 -16.75 21.75
CA LEU A 28 -21.37 -16.15 21.79
C LEU A 28 -21.34 -14.68 21.33
N SER A 29 -20.28 -13.93 21.64
CA SER A 29 -20.13 -12.55 21.16
C SER A 29 -19.94 -12.45 19.64
N THR A 30 -19.30 -13.43 19.01
CA THR A 30 -19.15 -13.52 17.55
C THR A 30 -20.44 -13.99 16.86
N GLN A 31 -21.20 -14.91 17.48
CA GLN A 31 -22.55 -15.31 17.03
C GLN A 31 -23.57 -14.16 17.16
N ILE A 32 -23.50 -13.36 18.23
CA ILE A 32 -24.34 -12.16 18.41
C ILE A 32 -24.00 -11.09 17.37
N ARG A 33 -22.71 -10.91 16.99
CA ARG A 33 -22.33 -10.05 15.84
C ARG A 33 -22.90 -10.54 14.50
N GLY A 34 -23.03 -11.86 14.31
CA GLY A 34 -23.68 -12.44 13.14
C GLY A 34 -25.19 -12.19 13.04
N LYS A 35 -25.87 -11.96 14.18
CA LYS A 35 -27.32 -11.63 14.24
C LYS A 35 -27.63 -10.14 14.44
N ALA A 36 -26.69 -9.36 14.97
CA ALA A 36 -26.85 -7.92 15.23
C ALA A 36 -26.60 -7.03 13.99
N SER A 37 -26.46 -7.59 12.78
CA SER A 37 -26.46 -6.80 11.54
C SER A 37 -27.84 -6.22 11.16
N LYS A 38 -28.86 -6.38 12.02
CA LYS A 38 -30.20 -5.82 11.82
C LYS A 38 -30.63 -4.75 12.82
N THR A 39 -29.83 -4.40 13.84
CA THR A 39 -30.20 -3.33 14.80
C THR A 39 -28.98 -2.51 15.20
N ASN A 40 -28.98 -1.23 14.81
CA ASN A 40 -27.93 -0.23 15.02
C ASN A 40 -27.76 0.16 16.51
N GLN A 41 -27.21 -0.71 17.35
CA GLN A 41 -26.58 -0.32 18.62
C GLN A 41 -25.84 -1.52 19.24
N LEU A 42 -24.51 -1.45 19.33
CA LEU A 42 -23.68 -2.37 20.12
C LEU A 42 -22.92 -1.57 21.20
N PRO A 43 -22.82 -2.07 22.46
CA PRO A 43 -22.15 -1.35 23.54
C PRO A 43 -20.63 -1.35 23.36
N LYS A 44 -20.00 -0.20 23.65
CA LYS A 44 -18.55 -0.01 23.70
C LYS A 44 -17.95 -0.82 24.85
N PHE A 45 -17.32 -1.97 24.61
CA PHE A 45 -16.45 -2.58 25.62
C PHE A 45 -15.36 -3.53 25.06
N TYR A 46 -14.14 -3.24 25.54
CA TYR A 46 -12.88 -4.02 25.62
C TYR A 46 -11.76 -3.87 24.56
N PRO A 47 -10.49 -3.64 24.98
CA PRO A 47 -9.35 -3.25 24.13
C PRO A 47 -8.42 -4.42 23.72
N ASN A 48 -7.59 -4.17 22.70
CA ASN A 48 -6.38 -4.86 22.22
C ASN A 48 -6.42 -6.38 21.93
N LEU A 49 -6.57 -6.71 20.64
CA LEU A 49 -6.45 -8.07 20.09
C LEU A 49 -5.04 -8.68 20.24
N ILE A 50 -4.00 -7.84 20.27
CA ILE A 50 -2.59 -8.26 20.38
C ILE A 50 -2.32 -8.91 21.75
N ASP A 51 -2.85 -8.33 22.83
CA ASP A 51 -2.73 -8.89 24.18
C ASP A 51 -3.45 -10.24 24.31
N GLN A 52 -4.55 -10.44 23.57
CA GLN A 52 -5.28 -11.70 23.55
C GLN A 52 -4.49 -12.81 22.84
N THR A 53 -3.78 -12.50 21.75
CA THR A 53 -2.92 -13.49 21.07
C THR A 53 -1.69 -13.90 21.89
N PHE A 54 -1.09 -12.97 22.64
CA PHE A 54 0.01 -13.27 23.55
C PHE A 54 -0.47 -14.12 24.73
N ALA A 55 -1.66 -13.83 25.27
CA ALA A 55 -2.29 -14.62 26.33
C ALA A 55 -2.58 -16.06 25.88
N ILE A 56 -3.15 -16.27 24.69
CA ILE A 56 -3.48 -17.61 24.17
C ILE A 56 -2.21 -18.44 23.92
N LYS A 57 -1.15 -17.85 23.33
CA LYS A 57 0.14 -18.54 23.15
C LYS A 57 0.77 -18.96 24.47
N ASN A 58 0.76 -18.08 25.47
CA ASN A 58 1.31 -18.38 26.80
C ASN A 58 0.51 -19.45 27.54
N ILE A 59 -0.83 -19.44 27.42
CA ILE A 59 -1.70 -20.48 27.96
C ILE A 59 -1.38 -21.84 27.33
N TYR A 60 -1.25 -21.91 26.01
CA TYR A 60 -0.91 -23.14 25.29
C TYR A 60 0.46 -23.70 25.72
N PHE A 61 1.48 -22.84 25.82
CA PHE A 61 2.83 -23.23 26.25
C PHE A 61 2.87 -23.70 27.72
N THR A 62 2.09 -23.05 28.58
CA THR A 62 1.95 -23.41 30.00
C THR A 62 1.25 -24.76 30.18
N ILE A 63 0.23 -25.06 29.37
CA ILE A 63 -0.46 -26.36 29.36
C ILE A 63 0.48 -27.48 28.89
N LEU A 64 1.31 -27.24 27.86
CA LEU A 64 2.34 -28.19 27.41
C LEU A 64 3.42 -28.45 28.47
N LEU A 65 3.88 -27.41 29.17
CA LEU A 65 4.82 -27.54 30.29
C LEU A 65 4.23 -28.35 31.45
N ILE A 66 2.96 -28.11 31.80
CA ILE A 66 2.24 -28.87 32.82
C ILE A 66 2.08 -30.34 32.37
N TYR A 67 1.83 -30.61 31.09
CA TYR A 67 1.74 -31.96 30.54
C TYR A 67 3.06 -32.73 30.66
N GLY A 68 4.20 -32.06 30.38
CA GLY A 68 5.54 -32.62 30.56
C GLY A 68 5.87 -33.01 32.00
N GLN A 69 5.28 -32.32 32.99
CA GLN A 69 5.49 -32.61 34.41
C GLN A 69 4.58 -33.72 34.98
N ILE A 70 3.51 -34.12 34.27
CA ILE A 70 2.61 -35.19 34.73
C ILE A 70 3.20 -36.56 34.39
N HIS A 71 4.17 -36.99 35.22
CA HIS A 71 4.79 -38.29 35.09
C HIS A 71 3.87 -39.43 35.60
N LYS A 72 3.73 -40.47 34.76
CA LYS A 72 3.18 -41.83 35.00
C LYS A 72 2.35 -42.01 36.29
N ARG A 73 1.01 -41.89 36.27
CA ARG A 73 0.15 -42.80 37.09
C ARG A 73 -1.37 -42.84 36.89
N GLN A 74 -2.02 -42.08 36.01
CA GLN A 74 -3.45 -42.36 35.71
C GLN A 74 -3.78 -42.21 34.23
N LYS A 75 -4.14 -43.34 33.60
CA LYS A 75 -4.47 -43.45 32.16
C LYS A 75 -5.67 -42.57 31.80
N SER A 76 -6.64 -42.41 32.71
CA SER A 76 -7.81 -41.54 32.51
C SER A 76 -7.48 -40.04 32.53
N ILE A 77 -6.58 -39.59 33.41
CA ILE A 77 -6.16 -38.18 33.47
C ILE A 77 -5.36 -37.80 32.22
N LYS A 78 -4.49 -38.69 31.72
CA LYS A 78 -3.79 -38.47 30.44
C LYS A 78 -4.76 -38.33 29.27
N LYS A 79 -5.77 -39.20 29.18
CA LYS A 79 -6.81 -39.08 28.13
C LYS A 79 -7.59 -37.77 28.23
N PHE A 80 -7.94 -37.35 29.45
CA PHE A 80 -8.65 -36.08 29.67
C PHE A 80 -7.80 -34.87 29.25
N ILE A 81 -6.51 -34.84 29.58
CA ILE A 81 -5.63 -33.74 29.19
C ILE A 81 -5.38 -33.72 27.68
N ILE A 82 -5.16 -34.88 27.06
CA ILE A 82 -5.04 -34.98 25.59
C ILE A 82 -6.29 -34.44 24.91
N PHE A 83 -7.48 -34.81 25.41
CA PHE A 83 -8.75 -34.30 24.89
C PHE A 83 -8.87 -32.77 25.01
N GLN A 84 -8.46 -32.20 26.15
CA GLN A 84 -8.45 -30.75 26.35
C GLN A 84 -7.45 -30.03 25.42
N ILE A 85 -6.25 -30.59 25.22
CA ILE A 85 -5.26 -30.06 24.27
C ILE A 85 -5.80 -30.12 22.84
N SER A 86 -6.48 -31.21 22.45
CA SER A 86 -7.11 -31.31 21.13
C SER A 86 -8.21 -30.27 20.91
N ILE A 87 -9.02 -29.95 21.93
CA ILE A 87 -10.03 -28.87 21.85
C ILE A 87 -9.35 -27.50 21.73
N LEU A 88 -8.30 -27.24 22.50
CA LEU A 88 -7.51 -26.00 22.41
C LEU A 88 -6.85 -25.83 21.05
N GLN A 89 -6.29 -26.90 20.49
CA GLN A 89 -5.72 -26.88 19.15
C GLN A 89 -6.80 -26.61 18.09
N TYR A 90 -7.94 -27.31 18.17
CA TYR A 90 -9.03 -27.12 17.23
C TYR A 90 -9.63 -25.70 17.28
N THR A 91 -9.79 -25.13 18.47
CA THR A 91 -10.27 -23.75 18.65
C THR A 91 -9.26 -22.73 18.16
N TYR A 92 -7.95 -22.96 18.36
CA TYR A 92 -6.89 -22.14 17.78
C TYR A 92 -6.90 -22.22 16.25
N ASP A 93 -7.03 -23.42 15.67
CA ASP A 93 -7.09 -23.62 14.22
C ASP A 93 -8.32 -22.94 13.61
N LEU A 94 -9.48 -23.01 14.27
CA LEU A 94 -10.70 -22.27 13.91
C LEU A 94 -10.52 -20.76 14.00
N TYR A 95 -9.85 -20.27 15.04
CA TYR A 95 -9.54 -18.84 15.19
C TYR A 95 -8.62 -18.36 14.07
N ILE A 96 -7.54 -19.09 13.78
CA ILE A 96 -6.62 -18.78 12.68
C ILE A 96 -7.34 -18.84 11.33
N TYR A 97 -8.23 -19.82 11.12
CA TYR A 97 -9.05 -19.91 9.91
C TYR A 97 -9.95 -18.67 9.75
N HIS A 98 -10.67 -18.27 10.79
CA HIS A 98 -11.53 -17.09 10.75
C HIS A 98 -10.74 -15.77 10.64
N TYR A 99 -9.60 -15.66 11.31
CA TYR A 99 -8.70 -14.51 11.22
C TYR A 99 -8.14 -14.38 9.80
N ASN A 100 -7.63 -15.47 9.22
CA ASN A 100 -7.12 -15.47 7.85
C ASN A 100 -8.23 -15.23 6.83
N SER A 101 -9.43 -15.79 7.03
CA SER A 101 -10.58 -15.56 6.15
C SER A 101 -11.00 -14.09 6.14
N THR A 102 -11.12 -13.46 7.30
CA THR A 102 -11.45 -12.02 7.41
C THR A 102 -10.36 -11.12 6.83
N PHE A 103 -9.08 -11.44 7.05
CA PHE A 103 -7.96 -10.68 6.47
C PHE A 103 -7.84 -10.84 4.94
N HIS A 104 -8.10 -12.04 4.42
CA HIS A 104 -8.19 -12.29 2.97
C HIS A 104 -9.37 -11.54 2.34
N HIS A 105 -10.51 -11.41 3.02
CA HIS A 105 -11.67 -10.70 2.50
C HIS A 105 -11.44 -9.19 2.26
N ILE A 106 -10.58 -8.54 3.06
CA ILE A 106 -10.24 -7.11 2.90
C ILE A 106 -9.34 -6.89 1.66
N GLN A 107 -8.38 -7.78 1.42
CA GLN A 107 -7.52 -7.73 0.22
C GLN A 107 -8.32 -7.89 -1.09
N ASP A 108 -9.52 -8.47 -0.99
CA ASP A 108 -10.38 -8.85 -2.10
C ASP A 108 -11.47 -7.81 -2.43
N ILE A 109 -11.66 -6.75 -1.63
CA ILE A 109 -12.71 -5.75 -1.90
C ILE A 109 -12.43 -5.03 -3.22
N TYR A 110 -11.23 -4.47 -3.39
CA TYR A 110 -10.88 -3.73 -4.60
C TYR A 110 -10.66 -4.62 -5.82
N TYR A 111 -10.35 -5.91 -5.61
CA TYR A 111 -10.29 -6.88 -6.69
C TYR A 111 -11.70 -7.18 -7.23
N ARG A 112 -12.64 -7.53 -6.35
CA ARG A 112 -14.06 -7.74 -6.71
C ARG A 112 -14.67 -6.50 -7.34
N LYS A 113 -14.49 -5.35 -6.71
CA LYS A 113 -14.93 -4.05 -7.24
C LYS A 113 -14.35 -3.74 -8.61
N ALA A 114 -13.06 -4.03 -8.86
CA ALA A 114 -12.47 -3.84 -10.18
C ALA A 114 -13.09 -4.76 -11.22
N LYS A 115 -13.44 -6.00 -10.87
CA LYS A 115 -14.18 -6.90 -11.77
C LYS A 115 -15.59 -6.41 -12.04
N GLU A 116 -16.31 -5.94 -11.02
CA GLU A 116 -17.66 -5.34 -11.15
C GLU A 116 -17.64 -4.11 -12.06
N ASP A 117 -16.67 -3.21 -11.87
CA ASP A 117 -16.47 -2.01 -12.68
C ASP A 117 -15.74 -2.26 -14.01
N GLN A 118 -15.42 -3.51 -14.32
CA GLN A 118 -14.72 -3.94 -15.55
C GLN A 118 -13.32 -3.32 -15.76
N PHE A 119 -12.65 -2.95 -14.67
CA PHE A 119 -11.23 -2.62 -14.69
C PHE A 119 -10.36 -3.89 -14.78
N ARG A 120 -9.28 -3.80 -15.56
CA ARG A 120 -8.31 -4.89 -15.77
C ARG A 120 -7.58 -5.27 -14.49
N ALA A 121 -7.38 -4.33 -13.57
CA ALA A 121 -6.72 -4.56 -12.30
C ALA A 121 -7.25 -3.65 -11.19
N ARG A 122 -7.09 -4.10 -9.94
CA ARG A 122 -7.48 -3.34 -8.74
C ARG A 122 -6.71 -2.03 -8.55
N SER A 123 -5.56 -1.87 -9.22
CA SER A 123 -4.77 -0.64 -9.17
C SER A 123 -5.47 0.57 -9.78
N ALA A 124 -6.51 0.39 -10.61
CA ALA A 124 -7.39 1.46 -11.08
C ALA A 124 -7.91 2.33 -9.91
N TYR A 125 -8.27 1.69 -8.79
CA TYR A 125 -8.78 2.40 -7.61
C TYR A 125 -7.74 3.28 -6.92
N LYS A 126 -6.44 3.04 -7.12
CA LYS A 126 -5.39 3.90 -6.58
C LYS A 126 -5.43 5.26 -7.28
N LEU A 127 -5.49 5.26 -8.60
CA LEU A 127 -5.57 6.49 -9.40
C LEU A 127 -6.88 7.24 -9.15
N LEU A 128 -8.01 6.53 -9.07
CA LEU A 128 -9.30 7.14 -8.72
C LEU A 128 -9.26 7.84 -7.35
N GLN A 129 -8.67 7.19 -6.34
CA GLN A 129 -8.54 7.78 -5.00
C GLN A 129 -7.58 8.97 -4.96
N ILE A 130 -6.53 8.94 -5.79
CA ILE A 130 -5.63 10.10 -5.97
C ILE A 130 -6.43 11.27 -6.57
N ASP A 131 -7.23 11.01 -7.61
CA ASP A 131 -8.09 12.03 -8.21
C ASP A 131 -9.13 12.60 -7.25
N ASP A 132 -9.78 11.77 -6.43
CA ASP A 132 -10.73 12.25 -5.42
C ASP A 132 -10.09 13.29 -4.48
N SER A 133 -8.80 13.11 -4.17
CA SER A 133 -8.07 13.89 -3.18
C SER A 133 -7.44 15.16 -3.77
N PHE A 134 -6.97 15.09 -5.01
CA PHE A 134 -6.18 16.16 -5.64
C PHE A 134 -6.86 16.78 -6.87
N GLN A 135 -7.98 16.21 -7.33
CA GLN A 135 -8.73 16.64 -8.51
C GLN A 135 -7.85 16.72 -9.76
N ILE A 136 -6.97 15.72 -9.93
CA ILE A 136 -5.91 15.71 -10.95
C ILE A 136 -6.44 15.75 -12.38
N PHE A 137 -7.70 15.33 -12.62
CA PHE A 137 -8.27 15.33 -13.97
C PHE A 137 -9.01 16.63 -14.34
N ARG A 138 -9.03 17.67 -13.51
CA ARG A 138 -9.90 18.86 -13.71
C ARG A 138 -9.70 19.57 -15.06
N GLN A 139 -8.45 19.71 -15.53
CA GLN A 139 -8.07 20.44 -16.75
C GLN A 139 -7.06 19.62 -17.58
N VAL A 140 -7.38 18.34 -17.76
CA VAL A 140 -6.55 17.40 -18.50
C VAL A 140 -7.26 17.04 -19.80
N GLU A 141 -6.52 17.09 -20.90
CA GLU A 141 -6.93 16.64 -22.23
C GLU A 141 -5.97 15.57 -22.78
N ARG A 142 -4.67 15.74 -22.52
CA ARG A 142 -3.58 14.85 -22.96
C ARG A 142 -2.94 14.18 -21.75
N ALA A 143 -2.94 12.85 -21.73
CA ALA A 143 -2.36 12.04 -20.66
C ALA A 143 -1.35 11.02 -21.20
N ILE A 144 -0.25 10.84 -20.48
CA ILE A 144 0.68 9.72 -20.72
C ILE A 144 0.57 8.75 -19.54
N ASP A 145 0.40 7.46 -19.85
CA ASP A 145 0.45 6.37 -18.88
C ASP A 145 1.74 5.56 -19.09
N LEU A 146 2.69 5.67 -18.17
CA LEU A 146 3.98 4.98 -18.25
C LEU A 146 3.95 3.68 -17.43
N CYS A 147 4.60 2.64 -17.94
CA CYS A 147 4.55 1.30 -17.37
C CYS A 147 3.09 0.84 -17.20
N ALA A 148 2.32 1.03 -18.28
CA ALA A 148 0.87 0.97 -18.25
C ALA A 148 0.31 -0.45 -18.11
N ALA A 149 1.05 -1.51 -18.46
CA ALA A 149 0.53 -2.87 -18.49
C ALA A 149 -0.01 -3.28 -17.10
N PRO A 150 -1.21 -3.88 -17.00
CA PRO A 150 -2.08 -4.36 -18.09
C PRO A 150 -3.08 -3.31 -18.64
N GLY A 151 -3.03 -2.06 -18.19
CA GLY A 151 -3.82 -0.95 -18.74
C GLY A 151 -4.92 -0.43 -17.82
N SER A 152 -4.88 -0.78 -16.54
CA SER A 152 -5.94 -0.36 -15.60
C SER A 152 -5.98 1.15 -15.35
N TRP A 153 -4.83 1.83 -15.34
CA TRP A 153 -4.76 3.29 -15.25
C TRP A 153 -5.18 3.96 -16.55
N SER A 154 -4.77 3.40 -17.69
CA SER A 154 -5.28 3.79 -19.02
C SER A 154 -6.82 3.75 -19.09
N GLN A 155 -7.47 2.72 -18.55
CA GLN A 155 -8.94 2.67 -18.49
C GLN A 155 -9.54 3.79 -17.63
N VAL A 156 -8.91 4.13 -16.50
CA VAL A 156 -9.34 5.27 -15.66
C VAL A 156 -9.20 6.58 -16.43
N LEU A 157 -8.09 6.77 -17.15
CA LEU A 157 -7.86 7.95 -17.99
C LEU A 157 -8.95 8.06 -19.07
N VAL A 158 -9.25 6.98 -19.80
CA VAL A 158 -10.32 6.97 -20.81
C VAL A 158 -11.65 7.39 -20.18
N LYS A 159 -12.04 6.77 -19.07
CA LYS A 159 -13.31 7.08 -18.39
C LYS A 159 -13.39 8.56 -17.99
N LYS A 160 -12.36 9.06 -17.31
CA LYS A 160 -12.33 10.43 -16.76
C LYS A 160 -12.22 11.53 -17.83
N LEU A 161 -11.52 11.27 -18.93
CA LEU A 161 -11.34 12.24 -20.02
C LEU A 161 -12.47 12.23 -21.05
N THR A 162 -13.21 11.11 -21.15
CA THR A 162 -14.40 11.01 -22.00
C THR A 162 -15.65 11.57 -21.32
N GLU A 163 -15.85 11.31 -20.02
CA GLU A 163 -16.99 11.84 -19.25
C GLU A 163 -17.11 13.37 -19.29
N LYS A 164 -15.98 14.09 -19.44
CA LYS A 164 -15.94 15.56 -19.43
C LYS A 164 -16.21 16.22 -20.77
N ASN A 165 -15.97 15.50 -21.87
CA ASN A 165 -15.92 16.07 -23.21
C ASN A 165 -16.83 15.25 -24.11
N TYR A 166 -18.06 15.74 -24.36
CA TYR A 166 -19.11 15.14 -25.22
C TYR A 166 -18.73 15.02 -26.73
N LEU A 167 -17.48 14.65 -27.08
CA LEU A 167 -16.83 14.44 -28.41
C LEU A 167 -16.41 15.71 -29.20
N PRO A 168 -15.40 15.66 -30.14
CA PRO A 168 -14.90 14.57 -31.02
C PRO A 168 -13.49 14.01 -30.66
N SER A 169 -13.16 12.71 -30.80
CA SER A 169 -13.10 11.76 -31.95
C SER A 169 -11.79 11.77 -32.76
N GLU A 170 -10.98 12.84 -32.76
CA GLU A 170 -9.82 12.90 -33.68
C GLU A 170 -8.46 13.23 -33.06
N SER A 171 -8.40 13.85 -31.88
CA SER A 171 -7.12 14.07 -31.21
C SER A 171 -6.77 12.89 -30.31
N CYS A 172 -5.56 12.32 -30.50
CA CYS A 172 -5.01 11.36 -29.56
C CYS A 172 -4.88 12.03 -28.18
N ARG A 173 -5.67 11.57 -27.21
CA ARG A 173 -5.71 12.11 -25.85
C ARG A 173 -4.85 11.31 -24.88
N ILE A 174 -4.65 10.03 -25.15
CA ILE A 174 -3.98 9.13 -24.21
C ILE A 174 -2.94 8.31 -24.97
N VAL A 175 -1.70 8.38 -24.49
CA VAL A 175 -0.61 7.53 -24.95
C VAL A 175 -0.14 6.67 -23.78
N SER A 176 -0.21 5.36 -23.94
CA SER A 176 0.23 4.40 -22.94
C SER A 176 1.49 3.70 -23.41
N VAL A 177 2.47 3.58 -22.53
CA VAL A 177 3.80 3.05 -22.84
C VAL A 177 4.14 1.94 -21.87
N ASP A 178 4.52 0.78 -22.40
CA ASP A 178 5.05 -0.31 -21.60
C ASP A 178 6.04 -1.15 -22.41
N LEU A 179 6.95 -1.86 -21.75
CA LEU A 179 7.79 -2.88 -22.40
C LEU A 179 6.97 -4.09 -22.83
N GLN A 180 5.96 -4.43 -22.04
CA GLN A 180 5.03 -5.54 -22.29
C GLN A 180 3.93 -5.12 -23.26
N GLU A 181 3.56 -6.03 -24.14
CA GLU A 181 2.37 -5.85 -24.97
C GLU A 181 1.12 -5.81 -24.09
N MET A 182 0.21 -4.89 -24.41
CA MET A 182 -1.01 -4.66 -23.67
C MET A 182 -2.20 -4.89 -24.58
N ALA A 183 -3.23 -5.60 -24.10
CA ALA A 183 -4.45 -5.81 -24.89
C ALA A 183 -5.03 -4.46 -25.35
N PRO A 184 -5.55 -4.34 -26.59
CA PRO A 184 -6.06 -3.09 -27.14
C PRO A 184 -7.07 -2.38 -26.22
N LEU A 185 -6.98 -1.05 -26.15
CA LEU A 185 -7.91 -0.20 -25.41
C LEU A 185 -8.42 0.90 -26.34
N ASP A 186 -9.74 1.04 -26.42
CA ASP A 186 -10.35 2.10 -27.21
C ASP A 186 -9.92 3.48 -26.68
N HIS A 187 -9.69 4.41 -27.61
CA HIS A 187 -9.25 5.79 -27.33
C HIS A 187 -7.86 5.92 -26.68
N VAL A 188 -7.07 4.84 -26.65
CA VAL A 188 -5.69 4.83 -26.16
C VAL A 188 -4.74 4.46 -27.29
N THR A 189 -3.72 5.28 -27.53
CA THR A 189 -2.60 4.88 -28.38
C THR A 189 -1.58 4.13 -27.53
N GLN A 190 -1.34 2.86 -27.85
CA GLN A 190 -0.41 2.02 -27.11
C GLN A 190 0.93 1.97 -27.85
N ILE A 191 2.01 2.24 -27.13
CA ILE A 191 3.40 2.13 -27.60
C ILE A 191 4.05 1.02 -26.79
N GLN A 192 4.54 -0.01 -27.47
CA GLN A 192 5.44 -0.97 -26.85
C GLN A 192 6.87 -0.42 -26.90
N GLY A 193 7.36 0.09 -25.77
CA GLY A 193 8.59 0.86 -25.74
C GLY A 193 9.26 0.90 -24.37
N ASP A 194 10.58 1.08 -24.41
CA ASP A 194 11.41 1.26 -23.22
C ASP A 194 11.45 2.75 -22.85
N ILE A 195 10.96 3.09 -21.66
CA ILE A 195 10.89 4.48 -21.19
C ILE A 195 12.27 5.13 -20.96
N THR A 196 13.35 4.36 -20.97
CA THR A 196 14.72 4.87 -20.89
C THR A 196 15.27 5.34 -22.24
N LYS A 197 14.60 5.00 -23.35
CA LYS A 197 15.07 5.30 -24.71
C LYS A 197 14.48 6.62 -25.22
N LYS A 198 15.33 7.42 -25.87
CA LYS A 198 14.90 8.65 -26.56
C LYS A 198 13.86 8.37 -27.65
N THR A 199 13.97 7.25 -28.35
CA THR A 199 13.02 6.82 -29.39
C THR A 199 11.59 6.78 -28.88
N THR A 200 11.39 6.34 -27.64
CA THR A 200 10.07 6.29 -26.97
C THR A 200 9.52 7.70 -26.76
N VAL A 201 10.36 8.64 -26.34
CA VAL A 201 9.96 10.05 -26.20
C VAL A 201 9.55 10.66 -27.54
N ASP A 202 10.36 10.42 -28.58
CA ASP A 202 10.09 10.92 -29.93
C ASP A 202 8.77 10.35 -30.47
N GLU A 203 8.48 9.08 -30.20
CA GLU A 203 7.23 8.44 -30.59
C GLU A 203 6.02 9.03 -29.84
N ILE A 204 6.11 9.20 -28.51
CA ILE A 204 5.07 9.85 -27.70
C ILE A 204 4.75 11.23 -28.26
N LEU A 205 5.77 12.06 -28.49
CA LEU A 205 5.59 13.42 -29.02
C LEU A 205 4.95 13.38 -30.40
N LYS A 206 5.38 12.47 -31.27
CA LYS A 206 4.77 12.29 -32.60
C LYS A 206 3.28 11.94 -32.50
N LYS A 207 2.86 11.08 -31.56
CA LYS A 207 1.44 10.74 -31.34
C LYS A 207 0.61 11.93 -30.85
N PHE A 208 1.22 12.87 -30.13
CA PHE A 208 0.58 14.12 -29.72
C PHE A 208 0.77 15.29 -30.69
N ASN A 209 1.22 15.06 -31.92
CA ASN A 209 1.54 16.13 -32.88
C ASN A 209 2.47 17.20 -32.26
N TYR A 210 3.46 16.75 -31.49
CA TYR A 210 4.44 17.55 -30.76
C TYR A 210 3.85 18.50 -29.71
N GLN A 211 2.60 18.30 -29.31
CA GLN A 211 2.02 18.94 -28.14
C GLN A 211 2.47 18.24 -26.86
N ARG A 212 2.58 19.01 -25.77
CA ARG A 212 2.95 18.49 -24.45
C ARG A 212 1.73 17.92 -23.71
N ALA A 213 1.97 16.91 -22.90
CA ALA A 213 0.95 16.28 -22.05
C ALA A 213 0.58 17.15 -20.86
N ASP A 214 -0.67 17.05 -20.41
CA ASP A 214 -1.17 17.77 -19.22
C ASP A 214 -0.92 16.97 -17.94
N ILE A 215 -0.98 15.64 -18.04
CA ILE A 215 -0.68 14.73 -16.96
C ILE A 215 0.17 13.56 -17.42
N ILE A 216 1.08 13.12 -16.57
CA ILE A 216 1.82 11.86 -16.73
C ILE A 216 1.60 11.03 -15.46
N VAL A 217 1.22 9.77 -15.65
CA VAL A 217 0.98 8.82 -14.57
C VAL A 217 1.86 7.59 -14.74
N CYS A 218 2.35 6.99 -13.66
CA CYS A 218 3.20 5.80 -13.69
C CYS A 218 2.92 4.89 -12.48
N ASP A 219 2.27 3.74 -12.67
CA ASP A 219 2.07 2.72 -11.61
C ASP A 219 3.13 1.60 -11.67
N GLY A 220 4.18 1.80 -12.47
CA GLY A 220 5.25 0.83 -12.66
C GLY A 220 5.93 0.43 -11.35
N ALA A 221 6.19 -0.87 -11.21
CA ALA A 221 7.01 -1.43 -10.16
C ALA A 221 7.83 -2.60 -10.73
N PRO A 222 9.07 -2.81 -10.28
CA PRO A 222 9.80 -4.02 -10.59
C PRO A 222 9.17 -5.22 -9.90
N ASP A 223 9.54 -6.41 -10.37
CA ASP A 223 9.28 -7.65 -9.64
C ASP A 223 9.97 -7.57 -8.27
N VAL A 224 9.17 -7.70 -7.21
CA VAL A 224 9.65 -7.60 -5.83
C VAL A 224 10.48 -8.84 -5.52
N THR A 225 11.78 -8.65 -5.31
CA THR A 225 12.72 -9.74 -5.00
C THR A 225 12.66 -10.17 -3.54
N GLY A 226 12.15 -9.30 -2.67
CA GLY A 226 12.15 -9.47 -1.21
C GLY A 226 13.39 -8.88 -0.54
N PHE A 227 14.40 -8.50 -1.32
CA PHE A 227 15.55 -7.73 -0.85
C PHE A 227 15.22 -6.25 -0.97
N HIS A 228 14.72 -5.69 0.13
CA HIS A 228 14.16 -4.34 0.15
C HIS A 228 15.09 -3.27 -0.45
N ASP A 229 16.39 -3.29 -0.14
CA ASP A 229 17.35 -2.30 -0.66
C ASP A 229 17.45 -2.32 -2.20
N ILE A 230 17.44 -3.51 -2.78
CA ILE A 230 17.48 -3.71 -4.24
C ILE A 230 16.15 -3.25 -4.85
N ASP A 231 15.03 -3.65 -4.25
CA ASP A 231 13.69 -3.27 -4.71
C ASP A 231 13.50 -1.75 -4.68
N TYR A 232 13.99 -1.06 -3.63
CA TYR A 232 13.99 0.40 -3.52
C TYR A 232 14.86 1.04 -4.60
N TYR A 233 16.07 0.53 -4.82
CA TYR A 233 16.98 1.06 -5.81
C TYR A 233 16.40 0.96 -7.23
N ILE A 234 15.85 -0.21 -7.60
CA ILE A 234 15.25 -0.42 -8.92
C ILE A 234 14.01 0.46 -9.09
N GLN A 235 13.15 0.57 -8.07
CA GLN A 235 12.02 1.50 -8.11
C GLN A 235 12.46 2.95 -8.31
N SER A 236 13.55 3.36 -7.64
CA SER A 236 14.13 4.70 -7.80
C SER A 236 14.61 4.93 -9.24
N GLN A 237 15.30 3.97 -9.85
CA GLN A 237 15.71 4.07 -11.27
C GLN A 237 14.51 4.21 -12.21
N LEU A 238 13.42 3.49 -11.95
CA LEU A 238 12.19 3.58 -12.73
C LEU A 238 11.56 4.98 -12.64
N ILE A 239 11.54 5.57 -11.44
CA ILE A 239 11.03 6.92 -11.22
C ILE A 239 11.91 7.96 -11.94
N VAL A 240 13.23 7.81 -11.92
CA VAL A 240 14.16 8.70 -12.62
C VAL A 240 13.93 8.63 -14.14
N ALA A 241 13.74 7.43 -14.70
CA ALA A 241 13.41 7.26 -16.11
C ALA A 241 12.07 7.93 -16.47
N ALA A 242 11.03 7.73 -15.63
CA ALA A 242 9.74 8.37 -15.82
C ALA A 242 9.82 9.90 -15.71
N LEU A 243 10.62 10.43 -14.78
CA LEU A 243 10.87 11.86 -14.63
C LEU A 243 11.58 12.41 -15.87
N ASN A 244 12.51 11.66 -16.48
CA ASN A 244 13.17 12.08 -17.70
C ASN A 244 12.18 12.29 -18.86
N ILE A 245 11.24 11.35 -19.05
CA ILE A 245 10.13 11.53 -20.00
C ILE A 245 9.32 12.78 -19.64
N CYS A 246 9.01 12.96 -18.35
CA CYS A 246 8.25 14.10 -17.87
C CYS A 246 8.92 15.44 -18.23
N LEU A 247 10.22 15.60 -18.04
CA LEU A 247 10.92 16.85 -18.36
C LEU A 247 10.82 17.23 -19.85
N MET A 248 10.74 16.22 -20.72
CA MET A 248 10.68 16.41 -22.17
C MET A 248 9.25 16.59 -22.70
N THR A 249 8.26 15.96 -22.06
CA THR A 249 6.90 15.81 -22.62
C THR A 249 5.81 16.52 -21.84
N LEU A 250 6.01 16.87 -20.57
CA LEU A 250 5.00 17.53 -19.75
C LEU A 250 4.96 19.05 -20.02
N ARG A 251 3.76 19.62 -20.04
CA ARG A 251 3.56 21.08 -20.18
C ARG A 251 3.80 21.81 -18.87
N ASP A 252 4.04 23.11 -18.95
CA ASP A 252 4.03 23.99 -17.79
C ASP A 252 2.69 23.92 -17.05
N ASN A 253 2.77 23.93 -15.73
CA ASN A 253 1.68 23.66 -14.80
C ASN A 253 1.06 22.25 -14.88
N GLY A 254 1.69 21.32 -15.61
CA GLY A 254 1.27 19.93 -15.71
C GLY A 254 1.42 19.15 -14.39
N ILE A 255 0.89 17.94 -14.39
CA ILE A 255 0.83 17.04 -13.24
C ILE A 255 1.64 15.77 -13.51
N PHE A 256 2.37 15.30 -12.51
CA PHE A 256 3.07 14.01 -12.54
C PHE A 256 2.67 13.18 -11.32
N VAL A 257 2.27 11.93 -11.54
CA VAL A 257 1.93 10.98 -10.48
C VAL A 257 2.71 9.69 -10.70
N ALA A 258 3.45 9.22 -9.70
CA ALA A 258 4.18 7.96 -9.82
C ALA A 258 4.12 7.12 -8.56
N LYS A 259 4.12 5.80 -8.72
CA LYS A 259 4.36 4.87 -7.64
C LYS A 259 5.80 5.02 -7.16
N ILE A 260 5.97 5.00 -5.85
CA ILE A 260 7.25 4.96 -5.17
C ILE A 260 7.22 3.88 -4.09
N PHE A 261 8.40 3.42 -3.68
CA PHE A 261 8.55 2.62 -2.47
C PHE A 261 9.11 3.52 -1.36
N LYS A 262 8.41 3.56 -0.23
CA LYS A 262 8.81 4.38 0.92
C LYS A 262 9.99 3.72 1.63
N GLY A 263 11.20 4.18 1.32
CA GLY A 263 12.44 3.87 2.04
C GLY A 263 12.92 5.03 2.93
N SER A 264 14.16 4.93 3.40
CA SER A 264 14.85 5.98 4.18
C SER A 264 14.99 7.30 3.42
N ASP A 265 15.10 7.24 2.10
CA ASP A 265 15.56 8.36 1.27
C ASP A 265 14.43 9.22 0.69
N ILE A 266 13.24 9.14 1.28
CA ILE A 266 12.07 9.92 0.81
C ILE A 266 12.31 11.45 0.86
N LYS A 267 13.22 11.89 1.74
CA LYS A 267 13.63 13.30 1.86
C LYS A 267 14.35 13.79 0.61
N LEU A 268 15.35 13.01 0.16
CA LEU A 268 16.13 13.29 -1.04
C LEU A 268 15.19 13.31 -2.25
N LEU A 269 14.30 12.32 -2.37
CA LEU A 269 13.32 12.27 -3.45
C LEU A 269 12.43 13.52 -3.47
N TYR A 270 11.94 13.97 -2.32
CA TYR A 270 11.18 15.21 -2.24
C TYR A 270 11.99 16.43 -2.69
N SER A 271 13.22 16.59 -2.21
CA SER A 271 14.13 17.69 -2.59
C SER A 271 14.32 17.73 -4.11
N GLN A 272 14.61 16.57 -4.71
CA GLN A 272 14.81 16.42 -6.15
C GLN A 272 13.57 16.84 -6.96
N PHE A 273 12.38 16.39 -6.57
CA PHE A 273 11.14 16.75 -7.28
C PHE A 273 10.74 18.21 -7.10
N LYS A 274 11.07 18.86 -5.97
CA LYS A 274 10.77 20.29 -5.74
C LYS A 274 11.58 21.27 -6.60
N LEU A 275 12.60 20.77 -7.31
CA LEU A 275 13.31 21.51 -8.35
C LEU A 275 12.47 21.68 -9.62
N PHE A 276 11.53 20.76 -9.85
CA PHE A 276 10.72 20.70 -11.06
C PHE A 276 9.24 21.04 -10.83
N PHE A 277 8.74 20.91 -9.59
CA PHE A 277 7.34 21.11 -9.26
C PHE A 277 7.16 22.05 -8.07
N ASN A 278 6.14 22.90 -8.13
CA ASN A 278 5.84 23.81 -7.00
C ASN A 278 5.26 23.05 -5.81
N GLN A 279 4.49 21.99 -6.04
CA GLN A 279 3.86 21.20 -4.99
C GLN A 279 4.16 19.73 -5.18
N VAL A 280 4.61 19.08 -4.09
CA VAL A 280 4.95 17.64 -4.08
C VAL A 280 4.31 17.06 -2.82
N TYR A 281 3.54 16.00 -2.99
CA TYR A 281 2.83 15.30 -1.94
C TYR A 281 3.14 13.81 -2.00
N PHE A 282 3.05 13.14 -0.85
CA PHE A 282 3.10 11.69 -0.78
C PHE A 282 1.75 11.17 -0.28
N MET A 283 1.19 10.18 -0.96
CA MET A 283 -0.12 9.61 -0.62
C MET A 283 -0.06 8.08 -0.60
N LYS A 284 -0.75 7.48 0.38
CA LYS A 284 -1.08 6.06 0.39
C LYS A 284 -2.58 5.88 0.16
N PRO A 285 -3.02 5.46 -1.04
CA PRO A 285 -4.43 5.19 -1.30
C PRO A 285 -4.97 4.06 -0.41
N LYS A 286 -6.25 4.06 -0.05
CA LYS A 286 -6.88 2.94 0.71
C LYS A 286 -6.82 1.60 -0.02
N SER A 287 -6.80 1.65 -1.34
CA SER A 287 -6.68 0.46 -2.20
C SER A 287 -5.27 -0.15 -2.19
N SER A 288 -4.27 0.59 -1.71
CA SER A 288 -2.96 0.04 -1.36
C SER A 288 -3.10 -0.88 -0.15
N ARG A 289 -2.36 -2.00 -0.15
CA ARG A 289 -2.29 -2.84 1.05
C ARG A 289 -1.56 -2.08 2.16
N ALA A 290 -2.04 -2.20 3.40
CA ALA A 290 -1.40 -1.59 4.57
C ALA A 290 0.04 -2.11 4.75
N SER A 291 0.25 -3.41 4.54
CA SER A 291 1.57 -4.06 4.62
C SER A 291 2.52 -3.73 3.47
N SER A 292 2.05 -3.11 2.39
CA SER A 292 2.91 -2.75 1.27
C SER A 292 3.68 -1.47 1.58
N VAL A 293 4.95 -1.43 1.18
CA VAL A 293 5.79 -0.23 1.21
C VAL A 293 5.45 0.76 0.08
N GLU A 294 4.46 0.45 -0.76
CA GLU A 294 4.02 1.33 -1.85
C GLU A 294 3.40 2.63 -1.32
N TYR A 295 3.81 3.73 -1.94
CA TYR A 295 3.26 5.07 -1.83
C TYR A 295 3.19 5.67 -3.23
N PHE A 296 2.55 6.82 -3.35
CA PHE A 296 2.50 7.60 -4.58
C PHE A 296 3.06 8.98 -4.31
N ILE A 297 3.91 9.45 -5.21
CA ILE A 297 4.31 10.85 -5.28
C ILE A 297 3.33 11.58 -6.21
N ILE A 298 2.79 12.71 -5.77
CA ILE A 298 1.88 13.57 -6.52
C ILE A 298 2.54 14.92 -6.65
N CYS A 299 2.93 15.24 -7.88
CA CYS A 299 3.64 16.44 -8.24
C CYS A 299 2.71 17.33 -9.06
N LEU A 300 2.37 18.49 -8.52
CA LEU A 300 1.48 19.45 -9.17
C LEU A 300 2.27 20.69 -9.58
N GLN A 301 1.77 21.36 -10.62
CA GLN A 301 2.32 22.63 -11.11
C GLN A 301 3.79 22.48 -11.54
N TYR A 302 4.01 21.71 -12.60
CA TYR A 302 5.32 21.61 -13.25
C TYR A 302 5.85 23.01 -13.60
N THR A 303 6.99 23.37 -13.02
CA THR A 303 7.68 24.66 -13.17
C THR A 303 9.18 24.37 -13.04
N PRO A 304 9.85 23.92 -14.12
CA PRO A 304 11.26 23.57 -14.05
C PRO A 304 12.08 24.81 -13.70
N LYS A 305 12.73 24.81 -12.53
CA LYS A 305 13.57 25.93 -12.07
C LYS A 305 14.99 25.88 -12.62
N VAL A 306 15.33 24.77 -13.26
CA VAL A 306 16.64 24.49 -13.85
C VAL A 306 16.45 24.39 -15.36
N GLN A 307 17.36 24.99 -16.13
CA GLN A 307 17.34 24.85 -17.59
C GLN A 307 17.58 23.37 -17.95
N THR A 308 16.65 22.80 -18.71
CA THR A 308 16.64 21.37 -19.05
C THR A 308 17.41 21.04 -20.35
N GLN A 309 18.05 22.03 -20.98
CA GLN A 309 18.83 21.82 -22.21
C GLN A 309 20.18 21.17 -21.87
N ASN A 310 20.49 20.03 -22.50
CA ASN A 310 21.69 19.19 -22.27
C ASN A 310 21.82 18.61 -20.86
N PHE A 311 20.68 18.32 -20.23
CA PHE A 311 20.59 17.86 -18.85
C PHE A 311 20.66 16.33 -18.75
N HIS A 312 21.75 15.79 -18.21
CA HIS A 312 21.79 14.37 -17.81
C HIS A 312 21.20 14.25 -16.40
N LEU A 313 19.87 14.05 -16.33
CA LEU A 313 19.10 14.02 -15.07
C LEU A 313 19.77 13.16 -13.99
N TYR A 314 20.22 11.95 -14.35
CA TYR A 314 20.85 11.06 -13.38
C TYR A 314 22.13 11.64 -12.76
N THR A 315 22.98 12.31 -13.55
CA THR A 315 24.21 12.93 -13.03
C THR A 315 23.88 14.10 -12.12
N PHE A 316 22.92 14.94 -12.53
CA PHE A 316 22.48 16.07 -11.72
C PHE A 316 21.85 15.63 -10.38
N LEU A 317 21.04 14.57 -10.40
CA LEU A 317 20.45 14.03 -9.18
C LEU A 317 21.51 13.44 -8.24
N LYS A 318 22.58 12.85 -8.78
CA LYS A 318 23.73 12.39 -8.00
C LYS A 318 24.51 13.54 -7.36
N GLU A 319 24.76 14.61 -8.10
CA GLU A 319 25.42 15.81 -7.55
C GLU A 319 24.63 16.39 -6.38
N ILE A 320 23.30 16.39 -6.45
CA ILE A 320 22.42 16.79 -5.33
C ILE A 320 22.56 15.83 -4.15
N GLU A 321 22.55 14.53 -4.41
CA GLU A 321 22.70 13.52 -3.37
C GLU A 321 24.05 13.66 -2.63
N GLU A 322 25.15 13.87 -3.37
CA GLU A 322 26.49 14.11 -2.80
C GLU A 322 26.53 15.40 -1.99
N ALA A 323 25.92 16.48 -2.48
CA ALA A 323 25.83 17.75 -1.76
C ALA A 323 24.96 17.65 -0.49
N GLU A 324 23.90 16.83 -0.48
CA GLU A 324 23.10 16.56 0.73
C GLU A 324 23.87 15.72 1.75
N LYS A 325 24.65 14.74 1.30
CA LYS A 325 25.53 13.92 2.17
C LYS A 325 26.60 14.77 2.86
N GLN A 326 27.28 15.64 2.10
CA GLN A 326 28.29 16.56 2.65
C GLN A 326 27.69 17.51 3.70
N LYS A 327 26.48 18.03 3.47
CA LYS A 327 25.78 18.86 4.46
C LYS A 327 25.41 18.09 5.72
N GLN A 328 25.03 16.82 5.61
CA GLN A 328 24.74 15.99 6.79
C GLN A 328 26.00 15.72 7.61
N GLU A 329 27.14 15.45 6.96
CA GLU A 329 28.44 15.27 7.62
C GLU A 329 28.89 16.56 8.33
N GLU A 330 28.77 17.74 7.71
CA GLU A 330 29.09 19.02 8.34
C GLU A 330 28.17 19.38 9.53
N ILE A 331 26.94 18.88 9.55
CA ILE A 331 25.98 19.07 10.65
C ILE A 331 26.31 18.12 11.82
N ILE A 332 26.81 16.92 11.54
CA ILE A 332 27.21 15.93 12.58
C ILE A 332 28.43 16.43 13.37
N ASP A 333 29.32 17.23 12.75
CA ASP A 333 30.45 17.88 13.44
C ASP A 333 30.05 19.08 14.32
N LYS A 334 28.77 19.47 14.32
CA LYS A 334 28.24 20.58 15.14
C LYS A 334 26.96 20.13 15.84
N GLU A 335 27.10 19.35 16.91
CA GLU A 335 25.94 19.01 17.74
C GLU A 335 25.30 20.27 18.35
N THR A 336 24.13 20.62 17.83
CA THR A 336 22.95 20.84 18.66
C THR A 336 21.73 20.51 17.81
N GLU A 337 21.11 19.38 18.15
CA GLU A 337 19.79 18.99 17.64
C GLU A 337 18.80 20.13 17.84
N LYS A 338 18.29 20.68 16.73
CA LYS A 338 16.95 21.27 16.65
C LYS A 338 16.48 21.42 15.20
N GLU A 339 15.43 20.65 14.90
CA GLU A 339 14.38 20.92 13.91
C GLU A 339 14.80 21.18 12.45
N GLN A 340 14.98 20.10 11.69
CA GLN A 340 14.67 20.08 10.24
C GLN A 340 13.86 18.85 9.84
N SER A 341 12.79 18.56 10.58
CA SER A 341 11.63 17.81 10.07
C SER A 341 10.58 18.79 9.56
N LYS A 342 10.96 19.73 8.69
CA LYS A 342 10.00 20.66 8.08
C LYS A 342 9.11 19.92 7.07
N TYR A 343 7.99 19.41 7.60
CA TYR A 343 6.70 19.20 6.95
C TYR A 343 6.72 18.71 5.49
N TYR A 344 7.06 17.44 5.28
CA TYR A 344 6.55 16.73 4.10
C TYR A 344 5.06 16.51 4.31
N LYS A 345 4.22 17.07 3.44
CA LYS A 345 2.78 16.89 3.56
C LYS A 345 2.41 15.49 3.07
N PHE A 346 2.43 14.53 3.99
CA PHE A 346 1.80 13.25 3.79
C PHE A 346 0.29 13.44 3.85
N ILE A 347 -0.40 12.89 2.86
CA ILE A 347 -1.85 12.88 2.82
C ILE A 347 -2.27 11.41 2.90
N THR A 348 -2.90 11.04 4.00
CA THR A 348 -3.66 9.79 4.09
C THR A 348 -5.09 10.11 3.68
N CYS A 349 -5.66 9.29 2.81
CA CYS A 349 -7.03 9.50 2.37
C CYS A 349 -7.89 8.43 2.99
N GLY A 350 -8.56 8.79 4.09
CA GLY A 350 -9.59 7.96 4.69
C GLY A 350 -10.28 8.58 5.88
N ASP A 351 -11.57 8.28 5.99
CA ASP A 351 -12.34 8.58 7.17
C ASP A 351 -11.80 7.68 8.28
N LEU A 352 -11.32 8.27 9.37
CA LEU A 352 -10.90 7.53 10.58
C LEU A 352 -12.08 6.75 11.19
N SER A 353 -13.30 6.95 10.68
CA SER A 353 -14.51 6.22 11.04
C SER A 353 -14.57 4.78 10.49
N GLY A 354 -13.75 4.44 9.49
CA GLY A 354 -13.80 3.14 8.85
C GLY A 354 -12.79 2.16 9.44
N PHE A 355 -13.12 1.55 10.58
CA PHE A 355 -12.67 0.25 11.14
C PHE A 355 -11.23 -0.30 10.96
N ASP A 356 -10.32 0.43 10.34
CA ASP A 356 -9.00 -0.02 9.92
C ASP A 356 -7.88 0.49 10.84
N GLU A 357 -8.22 0.97 12.05
CA GLU A 357 -7.27 1.02 13.17
C GLU A 357 -7.43 -0.25 14.01
N ASN A 358 -6.54 -1.22 13.78
CA ASN A 358 -5.89 -2.06 14.80
C ASN A 358 -4.82 -2.95 14.18
#